data_AF-A0A8A7MTK6-F1
#
_entry.id   AF-A0A8A7MTK6-F1
#
_cell.length_a   1.000
_cell.length_b   1.000
_cell.length_c   1.000
_cell.angle_alpha   90.00
_cell.angle_beta   90.00
_cell.angle_gamma   90.00
#
_symmetry.space_group_name_H-M   'P 1'
#
loop_
_entity.id
_entity.type
_entity.pdbx_description
1 polymer ?
#
loop_
_entity_poly.entity_id
_entity_poly.type
_entity_poly.pdbx_seq_one_letter_code
_entity_poly.pdbx_strand_id
1 'polypeptide(L)' 'MVSKKNKIVAALLAFFFGGLGIHKFYLGRVGQGILYILFCWTGIPSIIAFIEFIIFLCGSEEAFDQKYNFYYFQQQSKA' A
#
# COMPACT_ATOMS: atom_id res chain seq x y z
N MET A 1 14.29 -10.23 11.14
CA MET A 1 13.61 -8.94 11.39
C MET A 1 12.85 -8.56 10.12
N VAL A 2 11.53 -8.35 10.18
CA VAL A 2 10.72 -7.99 8.99
C VAL A 2 10.91 -6.51 8.72
N SER A 3 11.39 -6.09 7.56
CA SER A 3 11.66 -4.67 7.26
C SER A 3 10.39 -3.79 7.32
N LYS A 4 10.47 -2.62 7.97
CA LYS A 4 9.38 -1.62 8.00
C LYS A 4 9.05 -1.18 6.57
N LYS A 5 7.76 -1.16 6.24
CA LYS A 5 7.24 -0.66 4.97
C LYS A 5 7.16 0.86 5.00
N ASN A 6 7.56 1.50 3.91
CA ASN A 6 7.55 2.95 3.77
C ASN A 6 6.28 3.39 3.01
N LYS A 7 5.53 4.33 3.61
CA LYS A 7 4.30 4.90 3.06
C LYS A 7 4.52 5.60 1.71
N ILE A 8 5.59 6.38 1.59
CA ILE A 8 5.92 7.10 0.34
C ILE A 8 6.26 6.10 -0.77
N VAL A 9 6.99 5.03 -0.45
CA VAL A 9 7.27 3.97 -1.44
C VAL A 9 5.98 3.31 -1.92
N ALA A 10 5.05 3.01 -1.01
CA ALA A 10 3.74 2.48 -1.38
C ALA A 10 2.92 3.45 -2.24
N ALA A 11 2.97 4.76 -1.96
CA ALA A 11 2.34 5.81 -2.76
C ALA A 11 2.93 5.87 -4.18
N LEU A 12 4.25 5.92 -4.31
CA LEU A 12 4.92 5.95 -5.61
C LEU A 12 4.60 4.70 -6.44
N LEU A 13 4.59 3.52 -5.81
CA LEU A 13 4.19 2.27 -6.47
C LEU A 13 2.72 2.31 -6.92
N ALA A 14 1.82 2.88 -6.12
CA ALA A 14 0.42 3.03 -6.49
C ALA A 14 0.22 4.04 -7.63
N PHE A 15 1.05 5.08 -7.74
CA PHE A 15 0.97 6.05 -8.83
C PHE A 15 1.49 5.49 -10.16
N PHE A 16 2.71 4.94 -10.18
CA PHE A 16 3.35 4.47 -11.42
C PHE A 16 2.87 3.08 -11.85
N PHE A 17 2.61 2.19 -10.90
CA PHE A 17 2.28 0.78 -11.14
C PHE A 17 0.93 0.37 -10.55
N GLY A 18 0.07 1.36 -10.31
CA GLY A 18 -1.24 1.18 -9.69
C GLY A 18 -2.17 0.26 -10.45
N GLY A 19 -2.24 0.42 -11.78
CA GLY A 19 -3.05 -0.45 -12.64
C GLY A 19 -2.66 -1.92 -12.60
N LEU A 20 -1.40 -2.23 -12.27
CA LEU A 20 -0.90 -3.60 -12.10
C LEU A 20 -1.01 -4.09 -10.65
N GLY A 21 -1.25 -3.20 -9.69
CA GLY A 21 -1.38 -3.54 -8.27
C GLY A 21 -0.07 -3.85 -7.54
N ILE A 22 1.09 -3.40 -8.05
CA ILE A 22 2.40 -3.71 -7.45
C ILE A 22 2.50 -3.24 -5.99
N HIS A 23 1.90 -2.10 -5.66
CA HIS A 23 1.84 -1.59 -4.28
C HIS A 23 1.17 -2.56 -3.31
N LYS A 24 0.22 -3.39 -3.77
CA LYS A 24 -0.41 -4.42 -2.92
C LYS A 24 0.56 -5.52 -2.52
N PHE A 25 1.43 -5.95 -3.44
CA PHE A 25 2.47 -6.93 -3.15
C PHE A 25 3.52 -6.37 -2.18
N TYR A 26 3.90 -5.10 -2.35
CA TYR A 26 4.80 -4.41 -1.41
C TYR A 26 4.28 -4.43 0.03
N LEU A 27 2.96 -4.20 0.18
CA LEU A 27 2.23 -4.19 1.45
C LEU A 27 1.86 -5.60 1.97
N GLY A 28 2.30 -6.67 1.30
CA GLY A 28 2.02 -8.05 1.70
C GLY A 28 0.59 -8.54 1.40
N ARG A 29 -0.20 -7.77 0.65
CA ARG A 29 -1.58 -8.13 0.27
C ARG A 29 -1.61 -8.83 -1.09
N VAL A 30 -1.01 -10.00 -1.15
CA VAL A 30 -0.83 -10.77 -2.40
C VAL A 30 -2.16 -11.06 -3.10
N GLY A 31 -3.21 -11.46 -2.38
CA GLY A 31 -4.53 -11.70 -2.97
C GLY A 31 -5.12 -10.47 -3.66
N GLN A 32 -4.99 -9.27 -3.06
CA GLN A 32 -5.43 -8.04 -3.71
C GLN A 32 -4.58 -7.70 -4.94
N GLY A 33 -3.27 -7.95 -4.88
CA GLY A 33 -2.38 -7.76 -6.03
C GLY A 33 -2.75 -8.67 -7.21
N ILE A 34 -3.07 -9.93 -6.96
CA ILE A 34 -3.53 -10.86 -8.00
C ILE A 34 -4.82 -10.36 -8.64
N LEU A 35 -5.79 -9.89 -7.86
CA LEU A 35 -7.03 -9.30 -8.39
C LEU A 35 -6.74 -8.09 -9.30
N TYR A 36 -5.81 -7.23 -8.91
CA TYR A 36 -5.44 -6.08 -9.75
C TYR A 36 -4.86 -6.52 -11.09
N ILE A 37 -4.00 -7.54 -11.10
CA ILE A 37 -3.44 -8.09 -12.34
C ILE A 37 -4.55 -8.68 -13.23
N LEU A 38 -5.50 -9.43 -12.66
CA LEU A 38 -6.60 -10.04 -13.42
C LEU A 38 -7.54 -9.00 -14.04
N PHE A 39 -7.74 -7.86 -13.36
CA PHE A 39 -8.63 -6.79 -13.81
C PHE A 39 -7.90 -5.61 -14.46
N CYS A 40 -6.57 -5.66 -14.67
CA CYS A 40 -5.78 -4.51 -15.13
C CYS A 40 -6.27 -3.95 -16.48
N TRP A 41 -6.75 -4.82 -17.36
CA TRP A 41 -7.33 -4.49 -18.67
C TRP A 41 -8.66 -3.72 -18.61
N THR A 42 -9.36 -3.75 -17.48
CA THR A 42 -10.62 -3.00 -17.30
C THR A 42 -10.38 -1.51 -16.98
N GLY A 43 -9.14 -1.13 -16.65
CA GLY A 43 -8.80 0.22 -16.18
C GLY A 43 -9.31 0.57 -14.77
N ILE A 44 -10.23 -0.21 -14.20
CA ILE A 44 -10.76 -0.03 -12.84
C ILE A 44 -9.63 -0.06 -11.78
N PRO A 45 -8.66 -1.01 -11.82
CA PRO A 45 -7.58 -1.03 -10.84
C PRO A 45 -6.73 0.24 -10.84
N SER A 46 -6.56 0.90 -11.99
CA SER A 46 -5.81 2.16 -12.09
C SER A 46 -6.51 3.29 -11.33
N ILE A 47 -7.84 3.38 -11.42
CA ILE A 47 -8.62 4.39 -10.69
C ILE A 47 -8.53 4.14 -9.18
N ILE A 48 -8.71 2.89 -8.75
CA ILE A 48 -8.62 2.54 -7.33
C ILE A 48 -7.21 2.82 -6.80
N ALA A 49 -6.17 2.46 -7.56
CA ALA A 49 -4.79 2.74 -7.17
C ALA A 49 -4.50 4.23 -7.07
N PHE A 50 -5.09 5.06 -7.94
CA PHE A 50 -4.97 6.51 -7.85
C PHE A 50 -5.61 7.06 -6.57
N ILE A 51 -6.77 6.55 -6.17
CA ILE A 51 -7.39 6.89 -4.88
C ILE A 51 -6.48 6.45 -3.72
N GLU A 52 -5.92 5.24 -3.78
CA GLU A 52 -4.98 4.76 -2.76
C GLU A 52 -3.70 5.59 -2.70
N PHE A 53 -3.19 6.07 -3.83
CA PHE A 53 -2.07 7.00 -3.89
C PHE A 53 -2.37 8.29 -3.11
N ILE A 54 -3.54 8.90 -3.30
CA ILE A 54 -3.96 10.08 -2.54
C ILE A 54 -4.08 9.76 -1.04
N ILE A 55 -4.68 8.61 -0.70
CA ILE A 55 -4.79 8.17 0.70
C ILE A 55 -3.41 7.97 1.33
N PHE A 56 -2.43 7.41 0.61
CA PHE A 56 -1.08 7.23 1.15
C PHE A 56 -0.30 8.53 1.26
N LEU A 57 -0.52 9.50 0.36
CA LEU A 57 0.10 10.82 0.46
C LEU A 57 -0.49 11.66 1.60
N CYS A 58 -1.82 11.73 1.69
CA CYS A 58 -2.51 12.57 2.67
C CYS A 58 -2.74 11.88 4.02
N GLY A 59 -2.66 10.55 4.09
CA GLY A 59 -2.82 9.80 5.32
C GLY A 59 -1.65 9.97 6.27
N SER A 60 -1.90 9.85 7.57
CA SER A 60 -0.86 9.95 8.60
C SER A 60 0.08 8.72 8.59
N GLU A 61 1.31 8.87 9.10
CA GLU A 61 2.24 7.74 9.20
C GLU A 61 1.75 6.71 10.22
N GLU A 62 1.11 7.16 11.31
CA GLU A 62 0.57 6.31 12.38
C GLU A 62 -0.53 5.40 11.84
N ALA A 63 -1.46 5.95 11.04
CA ALA A 63 -2.54 5.17 10.43
C ALA A 63 -1.99 4.12 9.43
N PHE A 64 -0.93 4.47 8.70
CA PHE A 64 -0.26 3.53 7.81
C PHE A 64 0.45 2.42 8.60
N ASP A 65 1.18 2.80 9.65
CA ASP A 65 1.95 1.87 10.48
C ASP A 65 1.05 0.92 11.25
N GLN A 66 -0.08 1.39 11.78
CA GLN A 66 -1.09 0.55 12.42
C GLN A 66 -1.61 -0.53 11.47
N LYS A 67 -1.77 -0.20 10.18
CA LYS A 67 -2.35 -1.10 9.17
C LYS A 67 -1.34 -2.05 8.53
N TYR A 68 -0.10 -1.60 8.33
CA TYR A 68 0.89 -2.32 7.53
C TYR A 68 2.19 -2.66 8.28
N ASN A 69 2.46 -2.00 9.40
CA ASN A 69 3.67 -2.17 10.22
C ASN A 69 3.33 -2.43 11.71
N PHE A 70 2.28 -3.21 12.00
CA PHE A 70 1.73 -3.37 13.36
C PHE A 70 2.78 -3.70 14.44
N TYR A 71 3.77 -4.54 14.13
CA TYR A 71 4.87 -4.87 15.04
C TYR A 71 5.69 -3.65 15.46
N TYR A 72 5.95 -2.71 14.53
CA TYR A 72 6.68 -1.47 14.81
C TYR A 72 5.82 -0.46 15.56
N PHE A 73 4.53 -0.39 15.23
CA PHE A 73 3.57 0.49 15.91
C PHE A 73 3.44 0.17 17.42
N GLN A 74 3.39 -1.12 17.77
CA GLN A 74 3.35 -1.57 19.17
C GLN A 74 4.63 -1.23 19.95
N GLN A 75 5.78 -1.20 19.28
CA GLN A 75 7.06 -0.85 19.91
C GLN A 75 7.17 0.65 20.17
N GLN A 76 6.66 1.49 19.25
CA GLN A 76 6.58 2.94 19.43
C GLN A 76 5.64 3.34 20.58
N SER A 77 4.54 2.61 20.81
CA SER A 77 3.60 2.91 21.89
C SER A 77 4.09 2.48 23.29
N LYS A 78 5.13 1.66 23.38
CA LYS A 78 5.69 1.16 24.65
C LYS A 78 6.96 1.91 25.09
N ALA A 79 7.45 2.83 24.25
CA ALA A 79 8.57 3.72 24.53
C ALA A 79 8.03 5.08 24.99
#